data_AF-A0A3D3NCN9-F1
#
_entry.id   AF-A0A3D3NCN9-F1
#
_cell.length_a   1.000
_cell.length_b   1.000
_cell.length_c   1.000
_cell.angle_alpha   90.00
_cell.angle_beta   90.00
_cell.angle_gamma   90.00
#
_symmetry.space_group_name_H-M   'P 1'
#
loop_
_entity.id
_entity.type
_entity.pdbx_description
1 polymer ?
#
loop_
_entity_poly.entity_id
_entity_poly.type
_entity_poly.pdbx_seq_one_letter_code
_entity_poly.pdbx_strand_id
1 'polypeptide(L)'
;ATLGKVLSLQLIRRKQGDEAQIERGMVMVGRPAAALPERGLNLGISARSIDLDYWQKLVGGGRKGGQAGAAGLPVAIDLKADELVLLGQTYTGVAIGITGITTRWRGNVEAEQAAGTFQWD
;
A
#
# COMPACT_ATOMS: atom_id res chain seq x y z
N ALA A 1 -21.46 -19.05 7.38
CA ALA A 1 -20.02 -18.76 7.39
C ALA A 1 -19.81 -17.35 6.86
N THR A 2 -19.38 -16.40 7.68
CA THR A 2 -18.93 -15.11 7.18
C THR A 2 -17.46 -15.28 6.82
N LEU A 3 -17.12 -15.16 5.54
CA LEU A 3 -15.74 -14.95 5.11
C LEU A 3 -15.28 -13.71 5.89
N GLY A 4 -14.31 -13.88 6.82
CA GLY A 4 -13.79 -12.76 7.61
C GLY A 4 -13.44 -11.59 6.68
N LYS A 5 -13.61 -10.35 7.13
CA LYS A 5 -13.47 -9.15 6.28
C LYS A 5 -12.09 -9.13 5.59
N VAL A 6 -12.02 -9.67 4.38
CA VAL A 6 -10.78 -9.80 3.59
C VAL A 6 -10.36 -8.44 3.04
N LEU A 7 -11.33 -7.57 2.76
CA LEU A 7 -11.13 -6.23 2.23
C LEU A 7 -12.04 -5.24 2.96
N SER A 8 -11.47 -4.12 3.41
CA SER A 8 -12.21 -2.93 3.81
C SER A 8 -11.76 -1.76 2.94
N LEU A 9 -12.71 -1.02 2.37
CA LEU A 9 -12.46 0.11 1.49
C LEU A 9 -13.38 1.26 1.89
N GLN A 10 -12.82 2.45 2.08
CA GLN A 10 -13.60 3.68 2.26
C GLN A 10 -12.90 4.83 1.55
N LEU A 11 -13.65 5.59 0.76
CA LEU A 11 -13.12 6.69 -0.04
C LEU A 11 -14.05 7.90 0.05
N ILE A 12 -13.49 9.04 0.45
CA ILE A 12 -14.16 10.33 0.44
C ILE A 12 -13.58 11.14 -0.71
N ARG A 13 -14.47 11.56 -1.61
CA ARG A 13 -14.14 12.35 -2.80
C ARG A 13 -14.91 13.66 -2.76
N ARG A 14 -14.24 14.76 -3.10
CA ARG A 14 -14.90 16.03 -3.41
C ARG A 14 -15.08 16.11 -4.92
N LYS A 15 -16.30 16.42 -5.35
CA LYS A 15 -16.56 16.81 -6.74
C LYS A 15 -16.42 18.33 -6.84
N GLN A 16 -15.53 18.79 -7.70
CA GLN A 16 -15.38 20.21 -8.02
C GLN A 16 -15.42 20.35 -9.54
N GLY A 17 -16.59 20.74 -10.08
CA GLY A 17 -16.85 20.67 -11.52
C GLY A 17 -16.85 19.22 -12.03
N ASP A 18 -16.18 18.97 -13.16
CA ASP A 18 -16.03 17.64 -13.77
C ASP A 18 -14.92 16.79 -13.12
N GLU A 19 -14.13 17.35 -12.20
CA GLU A 19 -13.06 16.62 -11.51
C GLU A 19 -13.52 16.03 -10.18
N ALA A 20 -13.29 14.74 -10.00
CA ALA A 20 -13.46 14.03 -8.73
C ALA A 20 -12.08 13.85 -8.07
N GLN A 21 -11.77 14.68 -7.09
CA GLN A 21 -10.52 14.56 -6.32
C GLN A 21 -10.74 13.74 -5.05
N ILE A 22 -9.84 12.79 -4.80
CA ILE A 22 -9.82 12.03 -3.55
C ILE A 22 -9.30 12.95 -2.44
N GLU A 23 -10.06 13.10 -1.35
CA GLU A 23 -9.64 13.87 -0.19
C GLU A 23 -8.97 12.99 0.85
N ARG A 24 -9.64 11.88 1.21
CA ARG A 24 -9.15 10.90 2.17
C ARG A 24 -9.75 9.52 1.90
N GLY A 25 -8.97 8.48 2.13
CA GLY A 25 -9.43 7.11 1.96
C GLY A 25 -8.56 6.08 2.67
N MET A 26 -9.11 4.88 2.79
CA MET A 26 -8.39 3.70 3.26
C MET A 26 -8.70 2.47 2.42
N VAL A 27 -7.71 1.61 2.31
CA VAL A 27 -7.81 0.25 1.77
C VAL A 27 -7.14 -0.67 2.77
N MET A 28 -7.84 -1.68 3.26
CA MET A 28 -7.34 -2.62 4.26
C MET A 28 -7.56 -4.05 3.76
N VAL A 29 -6.50 -4.84 3.65
CA VAL A 29 -6.53 -6.22 3.20
C VAL A 29 -6.11 -7.14 4.33
N GLY A 30 -6.92 -8.15 4.64
CA GLY A 30 -6.66 -9.13 5.70
C GLY A 30 -6.59 -8.53 7.11
N ARG A 31 -7.11 -7.31 7.29
CA ARG A 31 -7.17 -6.59 8.56
C ARG A 31 -8.44 -5.74 8.66
N PRO A 32 -8.90 -5.40 9.87
CA PRO A 32 -10.06 -4.54 10.05
C PRO A 32 -9.89 -3.16 9.40
N ALA A 33 -11.02 -2.52 9.11
CA ALA A 33 -11.09 -1.10 8.80
C ALA A 33 -10.34 -0.27 9.87
N ALA A 34 -9.54 0.69 9.42
CA ALA A 34 -8.86 1.66 10.28
C ALA A 34 -9.58 3.02 10.25
N ALA A 35 -9.16 3.96 11.09
CA ALA A 35 -9.59 5.34 10.97
C ALA A 35 -9.12 5.93 9.63
N LEU A 36 -9.98 6.74 9.00
CA LEU A 36 -9.58 7.49 7.81
C LEU A 36 -8.50 8.51 8.17
N PRO A 37 -7.49 8.71 7.30
CA PRO A 37 -6.53 9.77 7.50
C PRO A 37 -7.20 11.15 7.37
N GLU A 38 -6.57 12.18 7.92
CA GLU A 38 -7.04 13.57 7.74
C GLU A 38 -7.07 13.96 6.26
N ARG A 39 -6.05 13.54 5.51
CA ARG A 39 -5.92 13.67 4.05
C ARG A 39 -5.11 12.50 3.50
N GLY A 40 -5.36 12.12 2.26
CA GLY A 40 -4.56 11.09 1.58
C GLY A 40 -5.15 9.69 1.63
N LEU A 41 -4.35 8.70 1.25
CA LEU A 41 -4.73 7.29 1.21
C LEU A 41 -3.88 6.46 2.17
N ASN A 42 -4.56 5.67 3.01
CA ASN A 42 -3.91 4.66 3.83
C ASN A 42 -4.17 3.27 3.25
N LEU A 43 -3.11 2.56 2.90
CA LEU A 43 -3.16 1.15 2.50
C LEU A 43 -2.59 0.30 3.64
N GLY A 44 -3.36 -0.66 4.13
CA GLY A 44 -2.92 -1.63 5.13
C GLY A 44 -3.07 -3.05 4.62
N ILE A 45 -2.03 -3.88 4.70
CA ILE A 45 -2.07 -5.27 4.23
C ILE A 45 -1.54 -6.20 5.32
N SER A 46 -2.38 -7.08 5.85
CA SER A 46 -1.95 -8.21 6.70
C SER A 46 -2.23 -9.51 5.96
N ALA A 47 -1.19 -10.31 5.73
CA ALA A 47 -1.33 -11.60 5.08
C ALA A 47 -0.36 -12.61 5.68
N ARG A 48 -0.65 -13.91 5.55
CA ARG A 48 0.31 -14.94 5.92
C ARG A 48 1.52 -14.95 4.98
N SER A 49 1.27 -14.85 3.67
CA SER A 49 2.32 -14.90 2.65
C SER A 49 2.01 -13.90 1.53
N ILE A 50 3.03 -13.20 1.06
CA ILE A 50 2.96 -12.26 -0.07
C ILE A 50 4.11 -12.56 -1.04
N ASP A 51 3.80 -12.82 -2.30
CA ASP A 51 4.81 -12.97 -3.36
C ASP A 51 4.85 -11.71 -4.23
N LEU A 52 5.83 -10.84 -4.00
CA LEU A 52 5.99 -9.60 -4.75
C LEU A 52 6.48 -9.84 -6.18
N ASP A 53 7.23 -10.92 -6.42
CA ASP A 53 7.70 -11.26 -7.77
C ASP A 53 6.51 -11.65 -8.66
N TYR A 54 5.53 -12.36 -8.10
CA TYR A 54 4.26 -12.68 -8.76
C TYR A 54 3.45 -11.42 -9.07
N TRP A 55 3.24 -10.55 -8.07
CA TRP A 55 2.49 -9.31 -8.26
C TRP A 55 3.16 -8.35 -9.24
N GLN A 56 4.49 -8.26 -9.23
CA GLN A 56 5.23 -7.45 -10.19
C GLN A 56 5.00 -7.93 -11.63
N LYS A 57 4.95 -9.25 -11.87
CA LYS A 57 4.64 -9.80 -13.21
C LYS A 57 3.22 -9.47 -13.65
N LEU A 58 2.25 -9.59 -12.75
CA LEU A 58 0.84 -9.30 -13.05
C LEU A 58 0.60 -7.81 -13.34
N VAL A 59 1.17 -6.91 -12.52
CA VAL A 59 0.92 -5.46 -12.64
C VAL A 59 1.87 -4.80 -13.65
N GLY A 60 3.09 -5.31 -13.78
CA GLY A 60 4.12 -4.78 -14.69
C GLY A 60 3.78 -4.95 -16.17
N GLY A 61 3.06 -6.01 -16.54
CA GLY A 61 2.64 -6.26 -17.93
C GLY A 61 1.60 -5.28 -18.48
N GLY A 62 0.92 -4.51 -17.61
CA GLY A 62 -0.17 -3.60 -18.00
C GLY A 62 0.19 -2.12 -18.11
N ARG A 63 1.40 -1.70 -17.71
CA ARG A 63 1.79 -0.27 -17.74
C ARG A 63 2.32 0.16 -19.11
N LYS A 64 1.43 0.31 -20.09
CA LYS A 64 1.60 1.31 -21.16
C LYS A 64 0.74 2.53 -20.81
N GLY A 65 1.39 3.62 -20.39
CA GLY A 65 0.79 4.96 -20.39
C GLY A 65 -0.44 5.13 -19.50
N GLY A 66 -0.23 5.37 -18.21
CA GLY A 66 -1.24 5.99 -17.36
C GLY A 66 -0.55 7.04 -16.51
N GLN A 67 -0.70 8.32 -16.88
CA GLN A 67 -0.40 9.42 -15.99
C GLN A 67 -1.09 9.13 -14.66
N ALA A 68 -0.31 8.97 -13.60
CA ALA A 68 -0.84 8.78 -12.27
C ALA A 68 -1.63 10.03 -11.89
N GLY A 69 -2.96 10.00 -12.01
CA GLY A 69 -3.90 11.04 -11.58
C GLY A 69 -3.94 11.24 -10.06
N ALA A 70 -2.83 11.02 -9.36
CA ALA A 70 -2.64 11.19 -7.93
C ALA A 70 -1.45 12.10 -7.63
N ALA A 71 -1.05 12.97 -8.57
CA ALA A 71 0.00 13.95 -8.35
C ALA A 71 -0.42 14.88 -7.19
N GLY A 72 0.14 14.64 -5.99
CA GLY A 72 -0.11 15.47 -4.80
C GLY A 72 -0.80 14.78 -3.62
N LEU A 73 -1.33 13.56 -3.77
CA LEU A 73 -2.05 12.91 -2.68
C LEU A 73 -1.07 12.19 -1.73
N PRO A 74 -1.07 12.48 -0.41
CA PRO A 74 -0.28 11.71 0.54
C PRO A 74 -0.72 10.24 0.53
N VAL A 75 0.25 9.33 0.55
CA VAL A 75 0.00 7.89 0.65
C VAL A 75 0.80 7.32 1.81
N ALA A 76 0.14 6.57 2.68
CA ALA A 76 0.78 5.74 3.69
C ALA A 76 0.48 4.27 3.43
N ILE A 77 1.48 3.42 3.53
CA ILE A 77 1.37 1.97 3.35
C ILE A 77 1.93 1.30 4.60
N ASP A 78 1.14 0.40 5.20
CA ASP A 78 1.57 -0.49 6.27
C ASP A 78 1.34 -1.94 5.82
N LEU A 79 2.41 -2.72 5.74
CA LEU A 79 2.37 -4.11 5.34
C LEU A 79 2.93 -4.98 6.46
N LYS A 80 2.20 -6.04 6.78
CA LYS A 80 2.62 -7.10 7.69
C LYS A 80 2.43 -8.45 7.01
N ALA A 81 3.49 -9.25 6.98
CA ALA A 81 3.44 -10.58 6.43
C ALA A 81 4.29 -11.56 7.24
N ASP A 82 3.80 -12.78 7.45
CA ASP A 82 4.62 -13.83 8.07
C ASP A 82 5.75 -14.25 7.11
N GLU A 83 5.45 -14.29 5.80
CA GLU A 83 6.38 -14.58 4.71
C GLU A 83 6.25 -13.56 3.56
N LEU A 84 7.37 -13.05 3.07
CA LEU A 84 7.46 -12.20 1.87
C LEU A 84 8.45 -12.82 0.88
N VAL A 85 8.00 -13.11 -0.34
CA VAL A 85 8.89 -13.52 -1.44
C VAL A 85 9.22 -12.29 -2.29
N LEU A 86 10.52 -12.02 -2.41
CA LEU A 86 11.06 -10.90 -3.19
C LEU A 86 12.42 -11.29 -3.78
N LEU A 87 12.59 -11.10 -5.10
CA LEU A 87 13.80 -11.44 -5.85
C LEU A 87 14.23 -12.91 -5.66
N GLY A 88 13.24 -13.81 -5.61
CA GLY A 88 13.43 -15.24 -5.37
C GLY A 88 13.88 -15.61 -3.95
N GLN A 89 13.95 -14.64 -3.02
CA GLN A 89 14.27 -14.87 -1.61
C GLN A 89 13.01 -14.79 -0.76
N THR A 90 12.98 -15.57 0.32
CA THR A 90 11.89 -15.52 1.31
C THR A 90 12.37 -14.82 2.57
N TYR A 91 11.64 -13.79 2.99
CA TYR A 91 11.84 -13.05 4.23
C TYR A 91 10.70 -13.39 5.19
N THR A 92 11.01 -13.53 6.47
CA THR A 92 10.04 -13.91 7.51
C THR A 92 9.85 -12.80 8.53
N GLY A 93 8.67 -12.75 9.14
CA GLY A 93 8.34 -11.77 10.17
C GLY A 93 8.40 -10.34 9.65
N VAL A 94 7.84 -10.09 8.48
CA VAL A 94 8.02 -8.85 7.73
C VAL A 94 7.03 -7.77 8.17
N ALA A 95 7.55 -6.59 8.51
CA ALA A 95 6.81 -5.36 8.71
C ALA A 95 7.42 -4.24 7.85
N ILE A 96 6.60 -3.57 7.05
CA ILE A 96 7.03 -2.48 6.17
C ILE A 96 6.11 -1.27 6.38
N GLY A 97 6.71 -0.13 6.69
CA GLY A 97 6.03 1.16 6.78
C GLY A 97 6.55 2.11 5.71
N ILE A 98 5.67 2.67 4.89
CA ILE A 98 6.04 3.61 3.83
C ILE A 98 5.13 4.82 3.88
N THR A 99 5.70 6.01 3.74
CA THR A 99 4.96 7.26 3.56
C THR A 99 5.52 8.00 2.36
N GLY A 100 4.64 8.53 1.52
CA GLY A 100 4.98 9.26 0.32
C GLY A 100 4.12 10.50 0.16
N ILE A 101 4.76 11.62 -0.19
CA ILE A 101 4.07 12.82 -0.68
C ILE A 101 4.77 13.20 -1.97
N THR A 102 4.00 13.31 -3.07
CA THR A 102 4.48 13.65 -4.41
C THR A 102 5.63 12.76 -4.88
N THR A 103 6.87 13.20 -4.74
CA THR A 103 8.09 12.50 -5.21
C THR A 103 8.93 11.94 -4.07
N ARG A 104 8.74 12.42 -2.84
CA ARG A 104 9.56 11.99 -1.70
C ARG A 104 8.89 10.83 -0.97
N TRP A 105 9.53 9.67 -1.05
CA TRP A 105 9.12 8.47 -0.33
C TRP A 105 10.10 8.18 0.80
N ARG A 106 9.58 7.83 1.96
CA ARG A 106 10.38 7.36 3.09
C ARG A 106 9.73 6.11 3.65
N GLY A 107 10.55 5.17 4.09
CA GLY A 107 10.03 3.98 4.73
C GLY A 107 11.04 3.24 5.56
N ASN A 108 10.53 2.28 6.31
CA ASN A 108 11.28 1.33 7.09
C ASN A 108 10.83 -0.08 6.72
N VAL A 109 11.77 -1.02 6.82
CA VAL A 109 11.57 -2.44 6.63
C VAL A 109 12.18 -3.14 7.83
N GLU A 110 11.41 -4.07 8.40
CA GLU A 110 11.84 -4.98 9.45
C GLU A 110 11.45 -6.39 9.02
N ALA A 111 12.40 -7.32 9.12
CA ALA A 111 12.27 -8.74 8.87
C ALA A 111 13.34 -9.48 9.69
N GLU A 112 13.19 -10.77 9.89
CA GLU A 112 14.20 -11.57 10.61
C GLU A 112 15.57 -11.56 9.91
N GLN A 113 15.58 -11.45 8.58
CA GLN A 113 16.79 -11.47 7.76
C GLN A 113 17.31 -10.06 7.39
N ALA A 114 16.51 -9.02 7.52
CA ALA A 114 16.85 -7.68 7.06
C ALA A 114 16.09 -6.60 7.82
N ALA A 115 16.80 -5.54 8.19
CA ALA A 115 16.18 -4.33 8.73
C ALA A 115 16.86 -3.10 8.13
N GLY A 116 16.08 -2.04 7.91
CA GLY A 116 16.63 -0.81 7.37
C GLY A 116 15.59 0.26 7.13
N THR A 117 16.08 1.44 6.81
CA THR A 117 15.28 2.60 6.42
C THR A 117 15.72 3.09 5.05
N PHE A 118 14.80 3.65 4.28
CA PHE A 118 15.11 4.24 2.98
C PHE A 118 14.43 5.59 2.82
N GLN A 119 15.06 6.43 1.99
CA GLN A 119 14.47 7.63 1.45
C GLN A 119 14.74 7.65 -0.06
N TRP A 120 13.71 7.98 -0.83
CA TRP A 120 13.77 8.15 -2.28
C TRP A 120 13.27 9.56 -2.60
N ASP A 121 14.06 10.30 -3.38
CA ASP A 121 13.75 11.65 -3.89
C ASP A 121 13.51 11.67 -5.40
#